data_AF-A0A7S1MXP4-F1
#
_entry.id   AF-A0A7S1MXP4-F1
#
_cell.length_a   1.000
_cell.length_b   1.000
_cell.length_c   1.000
_cell.angle_alpha   90.00
_cell.angle_beta   90.00
_cell.angle_gamma   90.00
#
_symmetry.space_group_name_H-M   'P 1'
#
loop_
_entity.id
_entity.type
_entity.pdbx_description
1 polymer ?
#
loop_
_entity_poly.entity_id
_entity_poly.type
_entity_poly.pdbx_seq_one_letter_code
_entity_poly.pdbx_strand_id
1 'polypeptide(L)'
;DMAQSLELAELAREHFPQLAIVARARNVQHYYRLRELGITHVERETFESALLSARSVLELTGMEPHAARRQALRFKRHNLELMEQTLPLQRDENALIAAAKLGLQQFDQLIAAERAVEEA
;
A
#
# COMPACT_ATOMS: atom_id res chain seq x y z
N ASP A 1 -11.58 16.43 -4.83
CA ASP A 1 -10.76 15.91 -5.95
C ASP A 1 -9.31 15.70 -5.47
N MET A 2 -8.46 14.97 -6.22
CA MET A 2 -7.04 14.77 -5.85
C MET A 2 -6.25 16.09 -5.80
N ALA A 3 -6.45 16.97 -6.78
CA ALA A 3 -5.71 18.23 -6.85
C ALA A 3 -6.03 19.12 -5.63
N GLN A 4 -7.31 19.26 -5.31
CA GLN A 4 -7.77 20.01 -4.13
C GLN A 4 -7.24 19.44 -2.81
N SER A 5 -7.12 18.10 -2.71
CA SER A 5 -6.58 17.46 -1.52
C SER A 5 -5.10 17.79 -1.32
N LEU A 6 -4.33 17.88 -2.40
CA LEU A 6 -2.90 18.25 -2.36
C LEU A 6 -2.73 19.74 -2.06
N GLU A 7 -3.52 20.59 -2.69
CA GLU A 7 -3.53 22.04 -2.43
C GLU A 7 -3.81 22.35 -0.96
N LEU A 8 -4.81 21.69 -0.36
CA LEU A 8 -5.10 21.85 1.07
C LEU A 8 -3.96 21.34 1.96
N ALA A 9 -3.35 20.23 1.59
CA ALA A 9 -2.21 19.67 2.31
C ALA A 9 -0.99 20.61 2.30
N GLU A 10 -0.68 21.20 1.14
CA GLU A 10 0.38 22.21 0.97
C GLU A 10 0.11 23.44 1.84
N LEU A 11 -1.10 24.02 1.72
CA LEU A 11 -1.51 25.19 2.50
C LEU A 11 -1.42 24.93 4.02
N ALA A 12 -1.87 23.74 4.45
CA ALA A 12 -1.81 23.36 5.84
C ALA A 12 -0.36 23.19 6.34
N ARG A 13 0.56 22.67 5.51
CA ARG A 13 1.99 22.59 5.86
C ARG A 13 2.64 23.98 5.94
N GLU A 14 2.31 24.88 5.03
CA GLU A 14 2.86 26.24 4.99
C GLU A 14 2.45 27.05 6.22
N HIS A 15 1.16 27.06 6.56
CA HIS A 15 0.64 27.91 7.63
C HIS A 15 0.64 27.26 9.01
N PHE A 16 0.60 25.92 9.08
CA PHE A 16 0.49 25.18 10.33
C PHE A 16 1.51 24.04 10.39
N PRO A 17 2.81 24.32 10.48
CA PRO A 17 3.86 23.30 10.43
C PRO A 17 3.74 22.23 11.54
N GLN A 18 3.14 22.58 12.69
CA GLN A 18 2.93 21.66 13.81
C GLN A 18 1.62 20.84 13.72
N LEU A 19 0.74 21.16 12.78
CA LEU A 19 -0.53 20.44 12.64
C LEU A 19 -0.24 18.97 12.29
N ALA A 20 -0.97 18.03 12.86
CA ALA A 20 -0.95 16.65 12.37
C ALA A 20 -1.97 16.52 11.22
N ILE A 21 -1.54 15.98 10.07
CA ILE A 21 -2.43 15.71 8.94
C ILE A 21 -2.59 14.20 8.78
N VAL A 22 -3.84 13.75 8.77
CA VAL A 22 -4.25 12.41 8.35
C VAL A 22 -4.99 12.56 7.03
N ALA A 23 -4.48 11.97 5.96
CA ALA A 23 -4.97 12.20 4.60
C ALA A 23 -5.49 10.92 3.94
N ARG A 24 -6.62 11.04 3.24
CA ARG A 24 -7.09 10.02 2.31
C ARG A 24 -6.34 10.16 0.99
N ALA A 25 -5.66 9.11 0.56
CA ALA A 25 -5.18 8.96 -0.80
C ALA A 25 -6.24 8.25 -1.67
N ARG A 26 -6.39 8.71 -2.92
CA ARG A 26 -7.32 8.09 -3.88
C ARG A 26 -6.72 6.81 -4.48
N ASN A 27 -5.43 6.86 -4.76
CA ASN A 27 -4.66 5.81 -5.40
C ASN A 27 -3.18 5.97 -5.03
N VAL A 28 -2.31 5.15 -5.63
CA VAL A 28 -0.87 5.14 -5.36
C VAL A 28 -0.19 6.46 -5.77
N GLN A 29 -0.59 7.06 -6.89
CA GLN A 29 -0.04 8.37 -7.30
C GLN A 29 -0.38 9.47 -6.28
N HIS A 30 -1.64 9.51 -5.81
CA HIS A 30 -2.04 10.46 -4.77
C HIS A 30 -1.25 10.21 -3.47
N TYR A 31 -1.04 8.94 -3.10
CA TYR A 31 -0.24 8.58 -1.94
C TYR A 31 1.18 9.15 -2.06
N TYR A 32 1.89 8.91 -3.17
CA TYR A 32 3.26 9.42 -3.35
C TYR A 32 3.34 10.94 -3.25
N ARG A 33 2.39 11.66 -3.86
CA ARG A 33 2.34 13.13 -3.75
C ARG A 33 2.15 13.60 -2.31
N LEU A 34 1.27 12.97 -1.53
CA LEU A 34 1.10 13.28 -0.11
C LEU A 34 2.37 12.97 0.71
N ARG A 35 3.08 11.88 0.40
CA ARG A 35 4.35 11.53 1.03
C ARG A 35 5.45 12.55 0.70
N GLU A 36 5.51 13.07 -0.53
CA GLU A 36 6.45 14.14 -0.91
C GLU A 36 6.26 15.42 -0.10
N LEU A 37 5.01 15.72 0.30
CA LEU A 37 4.66 16.84 1.19
C LEU A 37 5.00 16.56 2.67
N GLY A 38 5.63 15.42 2.97
CA GLY A 38 5.99 15.01 4.33
C GLY A 38 4.82 14.46 5.15
N ILE A 39 3.66 14.21 4.54
CA ILE A 39 2.51 13.64 5.25
C ILE A 39 2.74 12.14 5.43
N THR A 40 2.77 11.68 6.68
CA THR A 40 3.06 10.28 7.05
C THR A 40 1.81 9.45 7.29
N HIS A 41 0.73 10.07 7.79
CA HIS A 41 -0.53 9.38 8.03
C HIS A 41 -1.41 9.43 6.78
N VAL A 42 -1.16 8.53 5.83
CA VAL A 42 -1.89 8.46 4.56
C VAL A 42 -2.55 7.10 4.39
N GLU A 43 -3.86 7.09 4.17
CA GLU A 43 -4.63 5.87 3.93
C GLU A 43 -5.26 5.88 2.53
N ARG A 44 -5.04 4.81 1.77
CA ARG A 44 -5.65 4.65 0.43
C ARG A 44 -7.11 4.21 0.58
N GLU A 45 -8.01 4.93 -0.06
CA GLU A 45 -9.46 4.84 0.15
C GLU A 45 -10.08 3.44 0.00
N THR A 46 -9.53 2.59 -0.87
CA THR A 46 -10.07 1.25 -1.15
C THR A 46 -9.18 0.12 -0.65
N PHE A 47 -7.99 0.40 -0.12
CA PHE A 47 -6.98 -0.63 0.09
C PHE A 47 -7.40 -1.64 1.15
N GLU A 48 -7.83 -1.18 2.33
CA GLU A 48 -8.31 -2.07 3.40
C GLU A 48 -9.51 -2.90 2.97
N SER A 49 -10.50 -2.26 2.32
CA SER A 49 -11.69 -2.96 1.82
C SER A 49 -11.33 -4.02 0.77
N ALA A 50 -10.35 -3.75 -0.10
CA ALA A 50 -9.86 -4.74 -1.06
C ALA A 50 -9.20 -5.95 -0.37
N LEU A 51 -8.45 -5.73 0.73
CA LEU A 51 -7.90 -6.82 1.54
C LEU A 51 -8.99 -7.65 2.22
N LEU A 52 -10.05 -7.00 2.71
CA LEU A 52 -11.21 -7.71 3.27
C LEU A 52 -11.89 -8.59 2.20
N SER A 53 -12.11 -8.06 0.99
CA SER A 53 -12.66 -8.83 -0.12
C SER A 53 -11.78 -10.03 -0.50
N ALA A 54 -10.45 -9.84 -0.56
CA ALA A 54 -9.51 -10.92 -0.84
C ALA A 54 -9.59 -12.03 0.23
N ARG A 55 -9.73 -11.66 1.51
CA ARG A 55 -9.94 -12.64 2.58
C ARG A 55 -11.22 -13.45 2.39
N SER A 56 -12.33 -12.80 2.07
CA SER A 56 -13.59 -13.52 1.80
C SER A 56 -13.44 -14.53 0.66
N VAL A 57 -12.71 -14.18 -0.40
CA VAL A 57 -12.42 -15.11 -1.50
C VAL A 57 -11.59 -16.29 -1.01
N LEU A 58 -10.50 -16.03 -0.27
CA LEU A 58 -9.63 -17.09 0.27
C LEU A 58 -10.42 -18.08 1.16
N GLU A 59 -11.27 -17.53 2.05
CA GLU A 59 -12.13 -18.32 2.93
C GLU A 59 -13.12 -19.18 2.13
N LEU A 60 -13.80 -18.60 1.14
CA LEU A 60 -14.72 -19.33 0.25
C LEU A 60 -14.03 -20.42 -0.58
N THR A 61 -12.74 -20.26 -0.87
CA THR A 61 -11.94 -21.28 -1.57
C THR A 61 -11.32 -22.33 -0.64
N GLY A 62 -11.66 -22.33 0.65
CA GLY A 62 -11.29 -23.38 1.60
C GLY A 62 -10.14 -23.04 2.54
N MET A 63 -9.68 -21.78 2.59
CA MET A 63 -8.67 -21.35 3.56
C MET A 63 -9.32 -21.03 4.92
N GLU A 64 -8.73 -21.52 6.01
CA GLU A 64 -9.20 -21.17 7.36
C GLU A 64 -9.18 -19.63 7.61
N PRO A 65 -10.19 -19.05 8.29
CA PRO A 65 -10.30 -17.60 8.46
C PRO A 65 -9.07 -16.93 9.08
N HIS A 66 -8.43 -17.60 10.05
CA HIS A 66 -7.19 -17.09 10.65
C HIS A 66 -6.03 -17.09 9.65
N ALA A 67 -5.91 -18.13 8.81
CA ALA A 67 -4.89 -18.20 7.77
C ALA A 67 -5.11 -17.14 6.68
N ALA A 68 -6.34 -16.94 6.22
CA ALA A 68 -6.70 -15.89 5.26
C ALA A 68 -6.37 -14.50 5.79
N ARG A 69 -6.67 -14.24 7.08
CA ARG A 69 -6.29 -13.00 7.75
C ARG A 69 -4.77 -12.81 7.80
N ARG A 70 -4.00 -13.82 8.19
CA ARG A 70 -2.53 -13.75 8.21
C ARG A 70 -1.99 -13.41 6.81
N GLN A 71 -2.50 -14.07 5.78
CA GLN A 71 -2.09 -13.85 4.39
C GLN A 71 -2.34 -12.40 3.94
N ALA A 72 -3.53 -11.86 4.22
CA ALA A 72 -3.84 -10.48 3.89
C ALA A 72 -2.96 -9.46 4.64
N LEU A 73 -2.65 -9.71 5.93
CA LEU A 73 -1.74 -8.86 6.71
C LEU A 73 -0.31 -8.89 6.18
N ARG A 74 0.15 -10.05 5.71
CA ARG A 74 1.48 -10.19 5.08
C ARG A 74 1.55 -9.42 3.76
N PHE A 75 0.54 -9.58 2.90
CA PHE A 75 0.44 -8.78 1.67
C PHE A 75 0.39 -7.28 1.98
N LYS A 76 -0.40 -6.87 2.98
CA LYS A 76 -0.47 -5.47 3.42
C LYS A 76 0.91 -4.93 3.76
N ARG A 77 1.67 -5.63 4.61
CA ARG A 77 3.01 -5.24 5.02
C ARG A 77 3.95 -5.10 3.82
N HIS A 78 4.01 -6.12 2.97
CA HIS A 78 4.86 -6.11 1.78
C HIS A 78 4.50 -4.96 0.82
N ASN A 79 3.20 -4.71 0.62
CA ASN A 79 2.75 -3.64 -0.24
C ASN A 79 3.16 -2.25 0.28
N LEU A 80 3.04 -2.01 1.59
CA LEU A 80 3.46 -0.75 2.21
C LEU A 80 4.98 -0.57 2.13
N GLU A 81 5.76 -1.63 2.40
CA GLU A 81 7.22 -1.61 2.28
C GLU A 81 7.67 -1.29 0.85
N LEU A 82 7.07 -1.95 -0.15
CA LEU A 82 7.36 -1.70 -1.56
C LEU A 82 7.02 -0.26 -1.97
N MET A 83 5.91 0.30 -1.47
CA MET A 83 5.53 1.68 -1.75
C MET A 83 6.56 2.68 -1.22
N GLU A 84 7.06 2.48 0.00
CA GLU A 84 8.10 3.37 0.56
C GLU A 84 9.44 3.19 -0.18
N GLN A 85 9.80 1.97 -0.58
CA GLN A 85 11.01 1.71 -1.38
C GLN A 85 10.95 2.35 -2.78
N THR A 86 9.76 2.44 -3.37
CA THR A 86 9.56 2.95 -4.73
C THR A 86 9.18 4.42 -4.78
N LEU A 87 8.95 5.07 -3.63
CA LEU A 87 8.71 6.51 -3.54
C LEU A 87 9.74 7.36 -4.30
N PRO A 88 11.07 7.08 -4.24
CA PRO A 88 12.06 7.85 -5.01
C PRO A 88 11.88 7.76 -6.54
N LEU A 89 11.23 6.70 -7.02
CA LEU A 89 10.99 6.45 -8.45
C LEU A 89 9.72 7.13 -8.96
N GLN A 90 8.97 7.85 -8.12
CA GLN A 90 7.60 8.28 -8.45
C GLN A 90 7.47 9.11 -9.73
N ARG A 91 8.55 9.82 -10.12
CA ARG A 91 8.62 10.67 -11.32
C ARG A 91 8.94 9.89 -12.61
N ASP A 92 9.31 8.62 -12.49
CA ASP A 92 9.60 7.72 -13.59
C ASP A 92 8.59 6.57 -13.60
N GLU A 93 7.57 6.73 -14.44
CA GLU A 93 6.49 5.75 -14.58
C GLU A 93 7.01 4.37 -15.01
N ASN A 94 8.02 4.31 -15.88
CA ASN A 94 8.58 3.04 -16.34
C ASN A 94 9.33 2.34 -15.20
N ALA A 95 10.08 3.09 -14.41
CA ALA A 95 10.76 2.56 -13.23
C ALA A 95 9.75 2.05 -12.18
N LEU A 96 8.65 2.79 -11.95
CA LEU A 96 7.55 2.34 -11.08
C LEU A 96 6.92 1.03 -11.57
N ILE A 97 6.61 0.93 -12.87
CA ILE A 97 6.03 -0.29 -13.45
C ILE A 97 6.99 -1.47 -13.31
N ALA A 98 8.29 -1.26 -13.57
CA ALA A 98 9.31 -2.29 -13.41
C ALA A 98 9.42 -2.75 -11.95
N ALA A 99 9.45 -1.81 -11.00
CA ALA A 99 9.51 -2.11 -9.58
C ALA A 99 8.25 -2.84 -9.08
N ALA A 100 7.07 -2.46 -9.57
CA ALA A 100 5.82 -3.15 -9.24
C ALA A 100 5.81 -4.61 -9.73
N LYS A 101 6.30 -4.86 -10.97
CA LYS A 101 6.43 -6.21 -11.51
C LYS A 101 7.41 -7.06 -10.70
N LEU A 102 8.58 -6.49 -10.36
CA LEU A 102 9.57 -7.17 -9.54
C LEU A 102 9.02 -7.46 -8.13
N GLY A 103 8.34 -6.49 -7.51
CA GLY A 103 7.75 -6.65 -6.19
C GLY A 103 6.67 -7.73 -6.13
N LEU A 104 5.91 -7.93 -7.22
CA LEU A 104 4.97 -9.04 -7.36
C LEU A 104 5.69 -10.40 -7.42
N GLN A 105 6.74 -10.51 -8.25
CA GLN A 105 7.55 -11.74 -8.35
C GLN A 105 8.20 -12.11 -7.01
N GLN A 106 8.73 -11.12 -6.29
CA GLN A 106 9.29 -11.31 -4.95
C GLN A 106 8.23 -11.78 -3.95
N PHE A 107 7.04 -11.19 -4.00
CA PHE A 107 5.93 -11.61 -3.14
C PHE A 107 5.53 -13.07 -3.43
N ASP A 108 5.39 -13.45 -4.69
CA ASP A 108 5.05 -14.82 -5.07
C ASP A 108 6.09 -15.83 -4.56
N GLN A 109 7.38 -15.50 -4.66
CA GLN A 109 8.47 -16.31 -4.11
C GLN A 109 8.39 -16.44 -2.58
N LEU A 110 8.12 -15.34 -1.87
CA LEU A 110 7.94 -15.34 -0.42
C LEU A 110 6.74 -16.20 0.00
N ILE A 111 5.61 -16.13 -0.72
CA ILE A 111 4.43 -16.96 -0.44
C ILE A 111 4.71 -18.44 -0.74
N ALA A 112 5.42 -18.75 -1.82
CA ALA A 112 5.77 -20.14 -2.16
C ALA A 112 6.73 -20.76 -1.14
N ALA A 113 7.77 -20.02 -0.74
CA ALA A 113 8.73 -20.48 0.25
C ALA A 113 8.06 -20.77 1.60
N GLU A 114 7.13 -19.93 2.04
CA GLU A 114 6.45 -20.15 3.32
C GLU A 114 5.46 -21.31 3.30
N ARG A 115 4.75 -21.57 2.18
CA ARG A 115 3.92 -22.78 2.07
C ARG A 115 4.75 -24.05 2.22
N ALA A 116 5.94 -24.08 1.61
CA ALA A 116 6.85 -25.22 1.75
C ALA A 116 7.35 -25.43 3.18
N VAL A 117 7.41 -24.37 4.01
CA VAL A 117 7.76 -24.46 5.43
C VAL A 117 6.57 -24.91 6.28
N GLU A 118 5.34 -24.49 5.97
CA GLU A 118 4.14 -24.94 6.70
C GLU A 118 3.78 -26.42 6.40
N GLU A 119 4.15 -26.94 5.23
CA GLU A 119 3.89 -28.33 4.81
C GLU A 119 4.96 -29.34 5.29
N ALA A 120 6.10 -28.87 5.80
CA ALA A 120 7.23 -29.69 6.26
C ALA A 120 7.17 -30.00 7.77
#